data_AF-A0A524DMU9-F1
#
_entry.id   AF-A0A524DMU9-F1
#
_cell.length_a   1.000
_cell.length_b   1.000
_cell.length_c   1.000
_cell.angle_alpha   90.00
_cell.angle_beta   90.00
_cell.angle_gamma   90.00
#
_symmetry.space_group_name_H-M   'P 1'
#
loop_
_entity.id
_entity.type
_entity.pdbx_description
1 polymer ?
#
loop_
_entity_poly.entity_id
_entity_poly.type
_entity_poly.pdbx_seq_one_letter_code
_entity_poly.pdbx_strand_id
1 'polypeptide(L)'
;MFDKNYLYKINQEKEKWEEKYKNAKERDVKFVTDSEIPIKRVYTPLDVKGDYLGRVGLPGEYPYTRGVYPTMYRGRLWTMRLFSGHGTPEETNERWKYLYENGETGFSAAVDALTFNGIDPTNPDGAPEVGTSGVPLYCIDSLFALTEDIPIDKVSVALVVEPFTTAPVCAMYFNMAKMRGYDISSLMGTTQNDILTMTVGYIPYKNCPPNHLLRIACDFIEWTVPQKNVPKWHPINFTGYNYREGGIDAVQELGFVFASACSHIDNLIARGWKIDDFVNRLAF
;
A
#
# COMPACT_ATOMS: atom_id res chain seq x y z
N MET A 1 17.23 -29.80 4.02
CA MET A 1 18.24 -29.30 3.07
C MET A 1 18.77 -30.48 2.27
N PHE A 2 19.28 -30.28 1.05
CA PHE A 2 19.66 -31.39 0.17
C PHE A 2 20.85 -32.19 0.69
N ASP A 3 20.84 -33.50 0.47
CA ASP A 3 21.95 -34.39 0.80
C ASP A 3 23.24 -33.98 0.06
N LYS A 4 24.39 -34.04 0.75
CA LYS A 4 25.67 -33.59 0.19
C LYS A 4 26.10 -34.43 -1.01
N ASN A 5 25.89 -35.74 -0.99
CA ASN A 5 26.24 -36.60 -2.12
C ASN A 5 25.34 -36.32 -3.32
N TYR A 6 24.07 -36.01 -3.08
CA TYR A 6 23.14 -35.60 -4.11
C TYR A 6 23.53 -34.24 -4.73
N LEU A 7 23.86 -33.24 -3.92
CA LEU A 7 24.36 -31.95 -4.41
C LEU A 7 25.66 -32.12 -5.21
N TYR A 8 26.57 -33.00 -4.78
CA TYR A 8 27.78 -33.31 -5.52
C TYR A 8 27.48 -33.89 -6.91
N LYS A 9 26.54 -34.84 -7.01
CA LYS A 9 26.10 -35.38 -8.30
C LYS A 9 25.50 -34.30 -9.20
N ILE A 10 24.65 -33.41 -8.66
CA ILE A 10 24.10 -32.28 -9.42
C ILE A 10 25.22 -31.38 -9.93
N ASN A 11 26.24 -31.11 -9.12
CA ASN A 11 27.36 -30.28 -9.54
C ASN A 11 28.14 -30.92 -10.70
N GLN A 12 28.43 -32.23 -10.63
CA GLN A 12 29.10 -32.93 -11.73
C GLN A 12 28.28 -32.92 -13.01
N GLU A 13 26.97 -33.17 -12.94
CA GLU A 13 26.11 -33.14 -14.13
C GLU A 13 25.98 -31.72 -14.70
N LYS A 14 25.93 -30.71 -13.83
CA LYS A 14 25.95 -29.30 -14.24
C LYS A 14 27.25 -28.95 -14.96
N GLU A 15 28.41 -29.33 -14.43
CA GLU A 15 29.71 -29.11 -15.05
C GLU A 15 29.82 -29.80 -16.43
N LYS A 16 29.37 -31.07 -16.53
CA LYS A 16 29.31 -31.79 -17.82
C LYS A 16 28.41 -31.07 -18.82
N TRP A 17 27.26 -30.57 -18.37
CA TRP A 17 26.33 -29.83 -19.21
C TRP A 17 26.92 -28.47 -19.65
N GLU A 18 27.56 -27.73 -18.74
CA GLU A 18 28.23 -26.46 -19.04
C GLU A 18 29.33 -26.66 -20.08
N GLU A 19 30.15 -27.72 -19.96
CA GLU A 19 31.18 -28.04 -20.96
C GLU A 19 30.57 -28.45 -22.30
N LYS A 20 29.54 -29.31 -22.29
CA LYS A 20 28.84 -29.75 -23.52
C LYS A 20 28.23 -28.58 -24.30
N TYR A 21 27.71 -27.56 -23.60
CA TYR A 21 27.03 -26.42 -24.21
C TYR A 21 27.81 -25.11 -24.10
N LYS A 22 29.13 -25.18 -23.85
CA LYS A 22 30.01 -24.00 -23.72
C LYS A 22 30.01 -23.13 -24.97
N ASN A 23 29.94 -23.75 -26.14
CA ASN A 23 29.93 -23.08 -27.45
C ASN A 23 28.51 -22.90 -28.02
N ALA A 24 27.47 -23.16 -27.23
CA ALA A 24 26.11 -22.90 -27.67
C ALA A 24 25.92 -21.40 -27.87
N LYS A 25 25.42 -21.01 -29.03
CA LYS A 25 25.21 -19.60 -29.37
C LYS A 25 24.11 -19.00 -28.48
N GLU A 26 24.40 -17.86 -27.87
CA GLU A 26 23.42 -17.03 -27.18
C GLU A 26 23.12 -15.76 -27.99
N ARG A 27 22.02 -15.10 -27.65
CA ARG A 27 21.72 -13.77 -28.18
C ARG A 27 22.71 -12.76 -27.59
N ASP A 28 23.10 -11.76 -28.37
CA ASP A 28 23.95 -10.66 -27.92
C ASP A 28 23.13 -9.63 -27.13
N VAL A 29 22.69 -10.04 -25.94
CA VAL A 29 21.94 -9.22 -24.98
C VAL A 29 22.42 -9.53 -23.57
N LYS A 30 22.26 -8.58 -22.65
CA LYS A 30 22.43 -8.86 -21.22
C LYS A 30 21.29 -9.73 -20.72
N PHE A 31 21.61 -10.80 -20.00
CA PHE A 31 20.64 -11.64 -19.30
C PHE A 31 20.49 -11.14 -17.87
N VAL A 32 19.73 -10.06 -17.71
CA VAL A 32 19.41 -9.44 -16.42
C VAL A 32 17.91 -9.25 -16.30
N THR A 33 17.40 -9.12 -15.08
CA THR A 33 16.05 -8.58 -14.83
C THR A 33 16.03 -7.08 -15.11
N ASP A 34 14.85 -6.46 -15.11
CA ASP A 34 14.70 -4.99 -15.18
C ASP A 34 15.39 -4.24 -14.02
N SER A 35 15.74 -4.92 -12.93
CA SER A 35 16.54 -4.38 -11.81
C SER A 35 18.03 -4.71 -11.90
N GLU A 36 18.54 -5.01 -13.10
CA GLU A 36 19.95 -5.33 -13.38
C GLU A 36 20.50 -6.56 -12.61
N ILE A 37 19.62 -7.42 -12.08
CA ILE A 37 20.03 -8.66 -11.41
C ILE A 37 20.40 -9.71 -12.46
N PRO A 38 21.64 -10.25 -12.45
CA PRO A 38 22.07 -11.27 -13.41
C PRO A 38 21.24 -12.55 -13.30
N ILE A 39 20.76 -13.04 -14.45
CA ILE A 39 20.00 -14.28 -14.56
C ILE A 39 20.93 -15.38 -15.09
N LYS A 40 21.19 -16.40 -14.25
CA LYS A 40 21.94 -17.58 -14.68
C LYS A 40 21.16 -18.36 -15.75
N ARG A 41 21.89 -19.01 -16.65
CA ARG A 41 21.31 -19.90 -17.69
C ARG A 41 20.43 -21.01 -17.09
N VAL A 42 20.80 -21.51 -15.91
CA VAL A 42 20.04 -22.52 -15.17
C VAL A 42 20.25 -22.33 -13.66
N TYR A 43 19.17 -22.54 -12.89
CA TYR A 43 19.19 -22.62 -11.43
C TYR A 43 18.95 -24.06 -11.00
N THR A 44 19.69 -24.51 -9.99
CA THR A 44 19.70 -25.87 -9.47
C THR A 44 19.60 -25.84 -7.95
N PRO A 45 19.42 -26.99 -7.27
CA PRO A 45 19.57 -27.09 -5.82
C PRO A 45 20.86 -26.49 -5.24
N LEU A 46 21.94 -26.37 -6.03
CA LEU A 46 23.19 -25.72 -5.61
C LEU A 46 23.06 -24.19 -5.41
N ASP A 47 22.05 -23.60 -6.05
CA ASP A 47 21.80 -22.16 -6.00
C ASP A 47 20.92 -21.75 -4.79
N VAL A 48 20.30 -22.73 -4.12
CA VAL A 48 19.57 -22.54 -2.86
C VAL A 48 20.55 -22.68 -1.71
N LYS A 49 21.07 -21.55 -1.21
CA LYS A 49 22.03 -21.50 -0.09
C LYS A 49 21.38 -21.01 1.21
N GLY A 50 21.89 -21.52 2.34
CA GLY A 50 21.61 -21.00 3.68
C GLY A 50 20.48 -21.72 4.41
N ASP A 51 20.04 -21.13 5.52
CA ASP A 51 18.99 -21.67 6.37
C ASP A 51 17.61 -21.48 5.70
N TYR A 52 17.04 -22.58 5.18
CA TYR A 52 15.71 -22.57 4.59
C TYR A 52 14.63 -22.20 5.61
N LEU A 53 14.71 -22.72 6.84
CA LEU A 53 13.68 -22.48 7.84
C LEU A 53 13.71 -21.04 8.31
N GLY A 54 14.89 -20.48 8.56
CA GLY A 54 15.04 -19.07 8.95
C GLY A 54 14.82 -18.04 7.84
N ARG A 55 14.97 -18.41 6.56
CA ARG A 55 14.82 -17.47 5.41
C ARG A 55 13.50 -17.61 4.64
N VAL A 56 12.90 -18.79 4.63
CA VAL A 56 11.66 -19.07 3.89
C VAL A 56 10.54 -19.40 4.87
N GLY A 57 10.79 -20.30 5.82
CA GLY A 57 9.85 -20.63 6.89
C GLY A 57 8.51 -21.21 6.42
N LEU A 58 7.51 -21.06 7.28
CA LEU A 58 6.11 -21.45 7.05
C LEU A 58 5.22 -20.20 6.97
N PRO A 59 4.10 -20.23 6.24
CA PRO A 59 3.19 -19.07 6.18
C PRO A 59 2.62 -18.76 7.55
N GLY A 60 2.44 -17.47 7.87
CA GLY A 60 1.94 -17.03 9.18
C GLY A 60 2.99 -17.02 10.29
N GLU A 61 4.25 -17.34 9.99
CA GLU A 61 5.36 -17.30 10.94
C GLU A 61 6.53 -16.48 10.37
N TYR A 62 7.31 -15.83 11.23
CA TYR A 62 8.53 -15.12 10.82
C TYR A 62 9.46 -16.07 10.04
N PRO A 63 10.06 -15.66 8.90
CA PRO A 63 10.14 -14.31 8.35
C PRO A 63 9.00 -13.93 7.37
N TYR A 64 7.88 -14.65 7.39
CA TYR A 64 6.67 -14.40 6.58
C TYR A 64 6.88 -14.42 5.06
N THR A 65 8.00 -14.97 4.57
CA THR A 65 8.31 -15.05 3.13
C THR A 65 7.26 -15.82 2.33
N ARG A 66 6.54 -16.75 2.97
CA ARG A 66 5.44 -17.52 2.34
C ARG A 66 4.05 -16.91 2.54
N GLY A 67 3.96 -15.73 3.15
CA GLY A 67 2.72 -15.02 3.45
C GLY A 67 2.53 -14.77 4.94
N VAL A 68 1.82 -13.69 5.24
CA VAL A 68 1.58 -13.18 6.60
C VAL A 68 0.51 -13.96 7.38
N TYR A 69 -0.29 -14.81 6.70
CA TYR A 69 -1.33 -15.62 7.33
C TYR A 69 -1.08 -17.12 7.08
N PRO A 70 -1.38 -18.01 8.06
CA PRO A 70 -1.08 -19.44 7.93
C PRO A 70 -1.89 -20.14 6.83
N THR A 71 -3.11 -19.68 6.55
CA THR A 71 -3.99 -20.29 5.55
C THR A 71 -4.04 -19.54 4.22
N MET A 72 -3.55 -18.28 4.18
CA MET A 72 -3.66 -17.37 3.04
C MET A 72 -5.03 -17.49 2.35
N TYR A 73 -5.04 -17.67 1.03
CA TYR A 73 -6.21 -17.73 0.17
C TYR A 73 -7.04 -19.00 0.30
N ARG A 74 -6.57 -20.01 1.04
CA ARG A 74 -7.41 -21.17 1.42
C ARG A 74 -8.39 -20.81 2.53
N GLY A 75 -8.05 -19.81 3.36
CA GLY A 75 -8.93 -19.31 4.42
C GLY A 75 -9.82 -18.17 3.92
N ARG A 76 -9.21 -17.12 3.36
CA ARG A 76 -9.92 -15.96 2.82
C ARG A 76 -9.19 -15.45 1.59
N LEU A 77 -9.92 -15.19 0.51
CA LEU A 77 -9.37 -14.52 -0.67
C LEU A 77 -8.88 -13.11 -0.31
N TRP A 78 -7.99 -12.56 -1.12
CA TRP A 78 -7.65 -11.15 -1.01
C TRP A 78 -8.90 -10.30 -1.21
N THR A 79 -8.89 -9.09 -0.66
CA THR A 79 -9.97 -8.13 -0.90
C THR A 79 -9.92 -7.71 -2.35
N MET A 80 -10.97 -8.02 -3.12
CA MET A 80 -11.20 -7.42 -4.43
C MET A 80 -11.62 -5.97 -4.18
N ARG A 81 -10.70 -5.04 -4.45
CA ARG A 81 -10.86 -3.61 -4.26
C ARG A 81 -10.41 -2.90 -5.53
N LEU A 82 -11.34 -2.31 -6.26
CA LEU A 82 -11.08 -1.51 -7.44
C LEU A 82 -10.92 -0.05 -7.04
N PHE A 83 -9.91 0.57 -7.63
CA PHE A 83 -9.71 2.00 -7.49
C PHE A 83 -10.75 2.73 -8.33
N SER A 84 -11.67 3.44 -7.68
CA SER A 84 -12.81 4.07 -8.34
C SER A 84 -13.18 5.42 -7.72
N GLY A 85 -13.41 6.39 -8.59
CA GLY A 85 -13.78 7.75 -8.26
C GLY A 85 -13.69 8.60 -9.51
N HIS A 86 -14.79 9.27 -9.86
CA HIS A 86 -14.87 10.18 -10.99
C HIS A 86 -16.20 10.94 -10.90
N GLY A 87 -16.22 12.19 -11.36
CA GLY A 87 -17.43 13.00 -11.32
C GLY A 87 -17.85 13.34 -9.89
N THR A 88 -19.14 13.44 -9.63
CA THR A 88 -19.66 13.80 -8.31
C THR A 88 -19.58 12.62 -7.32
N PRO A 89 -19.69 12.88 -6.00
CA PRO A 89 -19.81 11.82 -5.00
C PRO A 89 -20.99 10.86 -5.25
N GLU A 90 -22.11 11.36 -5.75
CA GLU A 90 -23.29 10.57 -6.12
C GLU A 90 -22.98 9.65 -7.32
N GLU A 91 -22.35 10.16 -8.38
CA GLU A 91 -21.95 9.35 -9.53
C GLU A 91 -20.93 8.26 -9.15
N THR A 92 -19.99 8.59 -8.25
CA THR A 92 -19.07 7.59 -7.70
C THR A 92 -19.80 6.58 -6.80
N ASN A 93 -20.81 7.00 -6.03
CA ASN A 93 -21.62 6.09 -5.22
C ASN A 93 -22.40 5.09 -6.09
N GLU A 94 -23.00 5.54 -7.20
CA GLU A 94 -23.64 4.64 -8.18
C GLU A 94 -22.65 3.58 -8.69
N ARG A 95 -21.42 4.00 -8.98
CA ARG A 95 -20.35 3.07 -9.36
C ARG A 95 -20.00 2.08 -8.25
N TRP A 96 -19.89 2.54 -7.00
CA TRP A 96 -19.63 1.66 -5.85
C TRP A 96 -20.76 0.65 -5.63
N LYS A 97 -22.02 1.07 -5.71
CA LYS A 97 -23.19 0.17 -5.64
C LYS A 97 -23.12 -0.89 -6.73
N TYR A 98 -22.86 -0.49 -7.98
CA TYR A 98 -22.68 -1.42 -9.09
C TYR A 98 -21.54 -2.43 -8.84
N LEU A 99 -20.37 -1.96 -8.38
CA LEU A 99 -19.23 -2.86 -8.14
C LEU A 99 -19.51 -3.83 -6.99
N TYR A 100 -20.18 -3.36 -5.94
CA TYR A 100 -20.59 -4.18 -4.79
C TYR A 100 -21.55 -5.30 -5.21
N GLU A 101 -22.57 -4.98 -6.02
CA GLU A 101 -23.49 -5.96 -6.59
C GLU A 101 -22.78 -7.00 -7.46
N ASN A 102 -21.63 -6.64 -8.06
CA ASN A 102 -20.81 -7.49 -8.90
C ASN A 102 -19.62 -8.16 -8.16
N GLY A 103 -19.63 -8.15 -6.82
CA GLY A 103 -18.72 -8.94 -6.00
C GLY A 103 -17.47 -8.20 -5.49
N GLU A 104 -17.43 -6.87 -5.58
CA GLU A 104 -16.43 -6.08 -4.88
C GLU A 104 -16.54 -6.25 -3.36
N THR A 105 -15.41 -6.37 -2.66
CA THR A 105 -15.35 -6.70 -1.23
C THR A 105 -14.67 -5.61 -0.39
N GLY A 106 -14.36 -4.48 -1.01
CA GLY A 106 -13.79 -3.28 -0.39
C GLY A 106 -13.80 -2.14 -1.39
N PHE A 107 -14.06 -0.91 -0.95
CA PHE A 107 -14.09 0.27 -1.83
C PHE A 107 -12.80 1.07 -1.72
N SER A 108 -12.37 1.71 -2.81
CA SER A 108 -11.22 2.62 -2.79
C SER A 108 -11.58 3.91 -3.50
N ALA A 109 -11.66 5.01 -2.74
CA ALA A 109 -11.97 6.33 -3.28
C ALA A 109 -10.73 6.91 -3.97
N ALA A 110 -10.78 6.98 -5.30
CA ALA A 110 -9.87 7.78 -6.09
C ALA A 110 -10.29 9.25 -5.98
N VAL A 111 -9.63 10.03 -5.14
CA VAL A 111 -9.99 11.45 -4.93
C VAL A 111 -9.46 12.30 -6.07
N ASP A 112 -10.15 13.41 -6.36
CA ASP A 112 -9.70 14.35 -7.39
C ASP A 112 -8.44 15.12 -6.96
N ALA A 113 -7.80 15.77 -7.95
CA ALA A 113 -6.57 16.52 -7.73
C ALA A 113 -6.72 17.62 -6.66
N LEU A 114 -7.87 18.28 -6.56
CA LEU A 114 -8.08 19.35 -5.57
C LEU A 114 -8.17 18.79 -4.15
N THR A 115 -8.94 17.73 -3.93
CA THR A 115 -9.03 17.02 -2.66
C THR A 115 -7.67 16.47 -2.25
N PHE A 116 -6.94 15.89 -3.21
CA PHE A 116 -5.61 15.35 -2.99
C PHE A 116 -4.63 16.42 -2.48
N ASN A 117 -4.68 17.62 -3.08
CA ASN A 117 -3.78 18.73 -2.79
C ASN A 117 -4.27 19.71 -1.71
N GLY A 118 -5.49 19.53 -1.19
CA GLY A 118 -6.08 20.42 -0.19
C GLY A 118 -6.41 21.80 -0.76
N ILE A 119 -6.85 21.86 -2.02
CA ILE A 119 -7.24 23.08 -2.73
C ILE A 119 -8.76 23.20 -2.73
N ASP A 120 -9.26 24.37 -2.37
CA ASP A 120 -10.69 24.67 -2.39
C ASP A 120 -11.21 24.75 -3.84
N PRO A 121 -12.38 24.16 -4.17
CA PRO A 121 -12.97 24.23 -5.52
C PRO A 121 -13.28 25.64 -6.00
N THR A 122 -13.37 26.62 -5.10
CA THR A 122 -13.55 28.04 -5.46
C THR A 122 -12.27 28.71 -5.96
N ASN A 123 -11.12 28.02 -5.89
CA ASN A 123 -9.88 28.49 -6.50
C ASN A 123 -10.04 28.56 -8.03
N PRO A 124 -9.91 29.75 -8.66
CA PRO A 124 -10.10 29.90 -10.10
C PRO A 124 -9.17 29.02 -10.96
N ASP A 125 -7.96 28.74 -10.47
CA ASP A 125 -6.98 27.92 -11.19
C ASP A 125 -7.30 26.42 -11.09
N GLY A 126 -8.05 26.02 -10.05
CA GLY A 126 -8.41 24.62 -9.79
C GLY A 126 -9.83 24.24 -10.21
N ALA A 127 -10.74 25.20 -10.39
CA ALA A 127 -12.15 24.94 -10.70
C ALA A 127 -12.39 24.01 -11.92
N PRO A 128 -11.58 24.06 -13.01
CA PRO A 128 -11.74 23.13 -14.12
C PRO A 128 -11.39 21.66 -13.81
N GLU A 129 -10.66 21.40 -12.72
CA GLU A 129 -10.19 20.07 -12.32
C GLU A 129 -11.10 19.36 -11.32
N VAL A 130 -12.19 20.02 -10.90
CA VAL A 130 -13.18 19.44 -9.99
C VAL A 130 -13.77 18.16 -10.60
N GLY A 131 -13.57 17.03 -9.93
CA GLY A 131 -14.16 15.75 -10.35
C GLY A 131 -13.54 15.08 -11.60
N THR A 132 -12.51 15.68 -12.22
CA THR A 132 -11.94 15.20 -13.50
C THR A 132 -11.13 13.91 -13.33
N SER A 133 -10.27 13.90 -12.32
CA SER A 133 -9.29 12.85 -12.03
C SER A 133 -9.72 11.90 -10.90
N GLY A 134 -10.85 12.20 -10.24
CA GLY A 134 -11.33 11.47 -9.09
C GLY A 134 -12.61 12.06 -8.54
N VAL A 135 -13.07 11.57 -7.39
CA VAL A 135 -14.22 12.10 -6.67
C VAL A 135 -13.81 13.28 -5.76
N PRO A 136 -14.54 14.41 -5.76
CA PRO A 136 -14.28 15.53 -4.87
C PRO A 136 -14.82 15.27 -3.46
N LEU A 137 -13.99 15.41 -2.43
CA LEU A 137 -14.37 15.22 -1.01
C LEU A 137 -14.09 16.48 -0.18
N TYR A 138 -14.71 17.60 -0.57
CA TYR A 138 -14.43 18.90 0.03
C TYR A 138 -15.18 19.16 1.33
N CYS A 139 -16.32 18.50 1.55
CA CYS A 139 -17.13 18.66 2.74
C CYS A 139 -17.72 17.32 3.21
N ILE A 140 -18.30 17.31 4.41
CA ILE A 140 -18.88 16.10 4.99
C ILE A 140 -20.05 15.56 4.16
N ASP A 141 -20.80 16.43 3.47
CA ASP A 141 -21.92 16.03 2.61
C ASP A 141 -21.44 15.18 1.43
N SER A 142 -20.23 15.45 0.91
CA SER A 142 -19.60 14.59 -0.11
C SER A 142 -19.39 13.17 0.41
N LEU A 143 -19.04 12.99 1.68
CA LEU A 143 -18.87 11.66 2.29
C LEU A 143 -20.22 10.99 2.54
N PHE A 144 -21.27 11.76 2.84
CA PHE A 144 -22.64 11.23 2.89
C PHE A 144 -23.05 10.69 1.52
N ALA A 145 -22.96 11.50 0.46
CA ALA A 145 -23.32 11.11 -0.89
C ALA A 145 -22.50 9.91 -1.38
N LEU A 146 -21.17 9.94 -1.25
CA LEU A 146 -20.27 8.86 -1.66
C LEU A 146 -20.63 7.50 -1.05
N THR A 147 -21.13 7.50 0.18
CA THR A 147 -21.34 6.27 0.97
C THR A 147 -22.80 5.94 1.23
N GLU A 148 -23.74 6.61 0.56
CA GLU A 148 -25.17 6.31 0.68
C GLU A 148 -25.47 4.85 0.33
N ASP A 149 -26.23 4.15 1.18
CA ASP A 149 -26.53 2.71 1.15
C ASP A 149 -25.33 1.75 1.02
N ILE A 150 -24.11 2.23 1.29
CA ILE A 150 -22.93 1.37 1.36
C ILE A 150 -22.76 0.86 2.81
N PRO A 151 -22.60 -0.46 3.02
CA PRO A 151 -22.45 -1.03 4.36
C PRO A 151 -21.02 -0.85 4.91
N ILE A 152 -20.65 0.39 5.23
CA ILE A 152 -19.30 0.79 5.68
C ILE A 152 -18.85 0.14 7.00
N ASP A 153 -19.77 -0.43 7.77
CA ASP A 153 -19.49 -1.22 8.99
C ASP A 153 -19.05 -2.66 8.68
N LYS A 154 -19.36 -3.16 7.48
CA LYS A 154 -19.08 -4.54 7.05
C LYS A 154 -17.98 -4.60 6.00
N VAL A 155 -17.87 -3.56 5.18
CA VAL A 155 -16.95 -3.49 4.05
C VAL A 155 -15.92 -2.40 4.29
N SER A 156 -14.65 -2.73 4.12
CA SER A 156 -13.58 -1.77 4.33
C SER A 156 -13.53 -0.69 3.24
N VAL A 157 -13.35 0.57 3.62
CA VAL A 157 -13.19 1.71 2.70
C VAL A 157 -11.75 2.21 2.74
N ALA A 158 -11.14 2.39 1.57
CA ALA A 158 -9.84 3.04 1.44
C ALA A 158 -10.04 4.48 0.96
N LEU A 159 -9.40 5.43 1.65
CA LEU A 159 -9.36 6.85 1.28
C LEU A 159 -7.94 7.17 0.79
N VAL A 160 -7.80 7.40 -0.52
CA VAL A 160 -6.49 7.65 -1.14
C VAL A 160 -6.18 9.14 -1.05
N VAL A 161 -5.70 9.55 0.12
CA VAL A 161 -5.36 10.94 0.46
C VAL A 161 -3.96 11.03 1.05
N GLU A 162 -3.32 12.18 0.84
CA GLU A 162 -1.94 12.44 1.28
C GLU A 162 -1.87 12.89 2.75
N PRO A 163 -0.69 12.88 3.39
CA PRO A 163 -0.53 13.37 4.77
C PRO A 163 -1.21 14.71 5.06
N PHE A 164 -1.12 15.66 4.13
CA PHE A 164 -1.70 17.00 4.29
C PHE A 164 -3.24 16.99 4.36
N THR A 165 -3.90 16.08 3.65
CA THR A 165 -5.37 16.02 3.53
C THR A 165 -5.99 14.82 4.26
N THR A 166 -5.16 13.92 4.78
CA THR A 166 -5.55 12.75 5.57
C THR A 166 -6.41 13.13 6.77
N ALA A 167 -5.93 14.03 7.62
CA ALA A 167 -6.64 14.42 8.84
C ALA A 167 -8.04 15.00 8.55
N PRO A 168 -8.20 16.03 7.68
CA PRO A 168 -9.53 16.60 7.42
C PRO A 168 -10.48 15.61 6.73
N VAL A 169 -10.04 14.88 5.68
CA VAL A 169 -10.92 13.96 4.94
C VAL A 169 -11.35 12.78 5.83
N CYS A 170 -10.42 12.19 6.59
CA CYS A 170 -10.77 11.11 7.50
C CYS A 170 -11.64 11.60 8.67
N ALA A 171 -11.41 12.82 9.18
CA ALA A 171 -12.28 13.41 10.20
C ALA A 171 -13.72 13.59 9.68
N MET A 172 -13.91 14.02 8.43
CA MET A 172 -15.22 14.09 7.80
C MET A 172 -15.85 12.69 7.69
N TYR A 173 -15.10 11.70 7.22
CA TYR A 173 -15.60 10.32 7.11
C TYR A 173 -16.02 9.73 8.47
N PHE A 174 -15.21 9.86 9.51
CA PHE A 174 -15.53 9.34 10.84
C PHE A 174 -16.70 10.09 11.49
N ASN A 175 -16.81 11.41 11.31
CA ASN A 175 -17.96 12.15 11.82
C ASN A 175 -19.25 11.80 11.06
N MET A 176 -19.19 11.62 9.74
CA MET A 176 -20.31 11.12 8.95
C MET A 176 -20.77 9.76 9.47
N ALA A 177 -19.84 8.84 9.74
CA ALA A 177 -20.17 7.54 10.31
C ALA A 177 -20.84 7.64 11.68
N LYS A 178 -20.35 8.51 12.57
CA LYS A 178 -21.00 8.80 13.87
C LYS A 178 -22.41 9.36 13.70
N MET A 179 -22.60 10.30 12.77
CA MET A 179 -23.91 10.90 12.48
C MET A 179 -24.91 9.88 11.94
N ARG A 180 -24.43 8.83 11.27
CA ARG A 180 -25.22 7.65 10.86
C ARG A 180 -25.40 6.60 11.97
N GLY A 181 -24.87 6.84 13.16
CA GLY A 181 -25.00 5.94 14.31
C GLY A 181 -23.99 4.79 14.37
N TYR A 182 -22.96 4.78 13.51
CA TYR A 182 -21.92 3.75 13.55
C TYR A 182 -20.92 4.01 14.68
N ASP A 183 -20.44 2.93 15.30
CA ASP A 183 -19.27 2.97 16.16
C ASP A 183 -18.00 2.99 15.31
N ILE A 184 -17.30 4.14 15.32
CA ILE A 184 -16.04 4.31 14.58
C ILE A 184 -14.97 3.33 15.03
N SER A 185 -15.02 2.81 16.27
CA SER A 185 -14.03 1.84 16.75
C SER A 185 -14.08 0.51 15.99
N SER A 186 -15.23 0.21 15.36
CA SER A 186 -15.47 -0.99 14.58
C SER A 186 -15.16 -0.85 13.08
N LEU A 187 -14.97 0.38 12.59
CA LEU A 187 -14.77 0.64 11.17
C LEU A 187 -13.45 0.06 10.68
N MET A 188 -13.51 -0.56 9.51
CA MET A 188 -12.35 -1.10 8.81
C MET A 188 -12.06 -0.23 7.60
N GLY A 189 -10.79 0.02 7.33
CA GLY A 189 -10.42 0.82 6.18
C GLY A 189 -8.96 1.18 6.19
N THR A 190 -8.55 1.94 5.18
CA THR A 190 -7.16 2.30 4.96
C THR A 190 -7.07 3.77 4.53
N THR A 191 -6.07 4.48 5.02
CA THR A 191 -5.67 5.77 4.44
C THR A 191 -4.28 5.64 3.82
N GLN A 192 -4.03 6.29 2.69
CA GLN A 192 -2.69 6.28 2.07
C GLN A 192 -1.66 6.94 3.00
N ASN A 193 -1.79 8.25 3.30
CA ASN A 193 -1.03 8.95 4.35
C ASN A 193 0.51 8.76 4.31
N ASP A 194 1.08 8.42 3.15
CA ASP A 194 2.52 8.22 2.98
C ASP A 194 3.18 9.52 2.50
N ILE A 195 4.32 9.88 3.07
CA ILE A 195 5.04 11.10 2.66
C ILE A 195 5.74 10.94 1.32
N LEU A 196 6.03 9.70 0.90
CA LEU A 196 6.79 9.44 -0.33
C LEU A 196 6.00 9.85 -1.58
N THR A 197 4.70 9.55 -1.62
CA THR A 197 3.79 9.83 -2.74
C THR A 197 3.74 11.33 -3.07
N MET A 198 3.89 12.19 -2.06
CA MET A 198 4.00 13.65 -2.21
C MET A 198 5.25 14.14 -2.97
N THR A 199 6.28 13.30 -3.15
CA THR A 199 7.51 13.73 -3.83
C THR A 199 7.58 13.37 -5.32
N VAL A 200 6.63 12.55 -5.81
CA VAL A 200 6.55 12.12 -7.23
C VAL A 200 5.32 12.66 -7.94
N GLY A 201 4.21 12.91 -7.23
CA GLY A 201 2.94 13.34 -7.84
C GLY A 201 2.71 14.84 -7.88
N TYR A 202 3.00 15.55 -6.79
CA TYR A 202 2.82 17.00 -6.69
C TYR A 202 3.45 17.50 -5.40
N ILE A 203 4.29 18.54 -5.45
CA ILE A 203 5.09 18.92 -4.29
C ILE A 203 4.54 20.17 -3.60
N PRO A 204 3.79 20.03 -2.49
CA PRO A 204 3.48 21.16 -1.63
C PRO A 204 4.68 21.51 -0.74
N TYR A 205 5.95 21.22 -1.08
CA TYR A 205 7.10 21.62 -0.25
C TYR A 205 7.11 23.14 0.00
N LYS A 206 6.56 23.92 -0.95
CA LYS A 206 6.37 25.37 -0.78
C LYS A 206 5.39 25.71 0.35
N ASN A 207 4.42 24.83 0.59
CA ASN A 207 3.31 25.02 1.53
C ASN A 207 3.53 24.30 2.87
N CYS A 208 4.23 23.14 2.87
CA CYS A 208 4.48 22.33 4.05
C CYS A 208 5.83 21.59 3.94
N PRO A 209 6.81 21.89 4.82
CA PRO A 209 8.08 21.18 4.87
C PRO A 209 7.93 19.67 5.15
N PRO A 210 8.83 18.80 4.63
CA PRO A 210 8.73 17.34 4.80
C PRO A 210 8.61 16.86 6.26
N ASN A 211 9.31 17.50 7.20
CA ASN A 211 9.24 17.16 8.62
C ASN A 211 7.84 17.43 9.22
N HIS A 212 7.12 18.43 8.72
CA HIS A 212 5.74 18.70 9.14
C HIS A 212 4.74 17.72 8.53
N LEU A 213 4.96 17.30 7.28
CA LEU A 213 4.15 16.25 6.64
C LEU A 213 4.29 14.92 7.39
N LEU A 214 5.52 14.50 7.71
CA LEU A 214 5.77 13.32 8.54
C LEU A 214 5.13 13.45 9.93
N ARG A 215 5.19 14.65 10.53
CA ARG A 215 4.53 14.91 11.82
C ARG A 215 3.03 14.68 11.73
N ILE A 216 2.35 15.24 10.72
CA ILE A 216 0.90 15.11 10.53
C ILE A 216 0.53 13.64 10.25
N ALA A 217 1.30 12.94 9.40
CA ALA A 217 1.07 11.53 9.12
C ALA A 217 1.12 10.69 10.41
N CYS A 218 2.13 10.92 11.25
CA CYS A 218 2.28 10.24 12.53
C CYS A 218 1.22 10.66 13.57
N ASP A 219 0.77 11.92 13.58
CA ASP A 219 -0.35 12.37 14.44
C ASP A 219 -1.62 11.57 14.12
N PHE A 220 -1.90 11.32 12.83
CA PHE A 220 -3.05 10.52 12.42
C PHE A 220 -2.91 9.05 12.81
N ILE A 221 -1.72 8.45 12.64
CA ILE A 221 -1.44 7.09 13.10
C ILE A 221 -1.68 6.99 14.61
N GLU A 222 -1.10 7.92 15.38
CA GLU A 222 -1.22 7.98 16.84
C GLU A 222 -2.68 8.08 17.30
N TRP A 223 -3.44 9.00 16.71
CA TRP A 223 -4.84 9.22 17.06
C TRP A 223 -5.70 8.00 16.75
N THR A 224 -5.50 7.33 15.62
CA THR A 224 -6.32 6.18 15.22
C THR A 224 -6.01 4.92 16.04
N VAL A 225 -4.73 4.51 16.11
CA VAL A 225 -4.36 3.15 16.53
C VAL A 225 -3.81 3.07 17.96
N PRO A 226 -2.72 3.77 18.35
CA PRO A 226 -2.27 3.84 19.74
C PRO A 226 -3.34 4.35 20.71
N GLN A 227 -4.01 5.47 20.38
CA GLN A 227 -5.06 6.06 21.21
C GLN A 227 -6.42 5.33 21.10
N LYS A 228 -6.51 4.29 20.26
CA LYS A 228 -7.69 3.41 20.11
C LYS A 228 -8.98 4.11 19.67
N ASN A 229 -8.91 5.25 18.98
CA ASN A 229 -10.12 5.90 18.43
C ASN A 229 -10.72 5.10 17.27
N VAL A 230 -9.88 4.51 16.41
CA VAL A 230 -10.29 3.70 15.24
C VAL A 230 -9.34 2.50 15.09
N PRO A 231 -9.28 1.58 16.07
CA PRO A 231 -8.20 0.59 16.20
C PRO A 231 -8.18 -0.51 15.13
N LYS A 232 -9.21 -0.57 14.27
CA LYS A 232 -9.29 -1.48 13.11
C LYS A 232 -8.89 -0.81 11.79
N TRP A 233 -8.61 0.49 11.82
CA TRP A 233 -8.15 1.24 10.66
C TRP A 233 -6.67 0.96 10.39
N HIS A 234 -6.30 0.98 9.11
CA HIS A 234 -4.93 1.02 8.62
C HIS A 234 -4.57 2.47 8.30
N PRO A 235 -3.95 3.22 9.21
CA PRO A 235 -3.81 4.67 9.08
C PRO A 235 -2.75 5.13 8.08
N ILE A 236 -2.03 4.20 7.48
CA ILE A 236 -1.02 4.45 6.47
C ILE A 236 -0.88 3.22 5.58
N ASN A 237 -0.63 3.48 4.29
CA ASN A 237 -0.23 2.49 3.30
C ASN A 237 1.05 2.97 2.61
N PHE A 238 2.19 2.39 2.97
CA PHE A 238 3.48 2.77 2.38
C PHE A 238 3.54 2.36 0.92
N THR A 239 3.60 3.33 0.01
CA THR A 239 3.26 3.11 -1.39
C THR A 239 4.48 3.25 -2.29
N GLY A 240 4.95 2.11 -2.81
CA GLY A 240 6.01 2.06 -3.85
C GLY A 240 5.49 2.28 -5.27
N TYR A 241 4.19 2.03 -5.48
CA TYR A 241 3.52 2.02 -6.77
C TYR A 241 3.79 3.28 -7.60
N ASN A 242 3.60 4.47 -7.02
CA ASN A 242 3.76 5.74 -7.74
C ASN A 242 5.19 5.95 -8.27
N TYR A 243 6.21 5.51 -7.52
CA TYR A 243 7.59 5.62 -7.98
C TYR A 243 7.91 4.56 -9.04
N ARG A 244 7.37 3.35 -8.88
CA ARG A 244 7.55 2.27 -9.85
C ARG A 244 6.96 2.67 -11.20
N GLU A 245 5.77 3.28 -11.21
CA GLU A 245 5.19 3.91 -12.40
C GLU A 245 6.02 5.09 -12.92
N GLY A 246 6.70 5.80 -12.01
CA GLY A 246 7.70 6.83 -12.33
C GLY A 246 9.03 6.29 -12.90
N GLY A 247 9.21 4.96 -12.99
CA GLY A 247 10.33 4.32 -13.70
C GLY A 247 11.46 3.79 -12.83
N ILE A 248 11.32 3.71 -11.50
CA ILE A 248 12.36 3.11 -10.65
C ILE A 248 12.35 1.57 -10.71
N ASP A 249 13.47 0.94 -10.38
CA ASP A 249 13.57 -0.52 -10.33
C ASP A 249 12.94 -1.14 -9.06
N ALA A 250 12.79 -2.47 -9.00
CA ALA A 250 12.14 -3.15 -7.86
C ALA A 250 13.00 -3.10 -6.57
N VAL A 251 14.32 -2.96 -6.69
CA VAL A 251 15.22 -2.82 -5.54
C VAL A 251 15.08 -1.42 -4.94
N GLN A 252 15.00 -0.40 -5.79
CA GLN A 252 14.75 0.98 -5.40
C GLN A 252 13.37 1.12 -4.74
N GLU A 253 12.33 0.50 -5.32
CA GLU A 253 10.97 0.51 -4.78
C GLU A 253 10.94 -0.01 -3.35
N LEU A 254 11.46 -1.22 -3.11
CA LEU A 254 11.54 -1.79 -1.76
C LEU A 254 12.39 -0.92 -0.81
N GLY A 255 13.52 -0.40 -1.31
CA GLY A 255 14.41 0.45 -0.51
C GLY A 255 13.73 1.73 -0.01
N PHE A 256 13.02 2.44 -0.89
CA PHE A 256 12.32 3.68 -0.52
C PHE A 256 11.16 3.40 0.42
N VAL A 257 10.33 2.40 0.10
CA VAL A 257 9.15 2.05 0.90
C VAL A 257 9.56 1.64 2.32
N PHE A 258 10.59 0.81 2.50
CA PHE A 258 11.09 0.47 3.82
C PHE A 258 11.75 1.65 4.55
N ALA A 259 12.43 2.55 3.83
CA ALA A 259 12.98 3.76 4.45
C ALA A 259 11.88 4.70 4.98
N SER A 260 10.76 4.83 4.27
CA SER A 260 9.58 5.57 4.76
C SER A 260 8.98 4.89 5.99
N ALA A 261 8.82 3.56 5.95
CA ALA A 261 8.31 2.79 7.09
C ALA A 261 9.18 2.97 8.35
N CYS A 262 10.50 2.82 8.24
CA CYS A 262 11.43 3.07 9.34
C CYS A 262 11.31 4.49 9.88
N SER A 263 11.21 5.50 9.00
CA SER A 263 11.09 6.90 9.42
C SER A 263 9.82 7.18 10.24
N HIS A 264 8.69 6.56 9.88
CA HIS A 264 7.45 6.68 10.64
C HIS A 264 7.52 5.91 11.97
N ILE A 265 8.07 4.70 11.97
CA ILE A 265 8.27 3.89 13.18
C ILE A 265 9.16 4.63 14.18
N ASP A 266 10.30 5.17 13.74
CA ASP A 266 11.23 5.91 14.58
C ASP A 266 10.57 7.17 15.16
N ASN A 267 9.74 7.88 14.38
CA ASN A 267 9.01 9.04 14.86
C ASN A 267 8.01 8.68 15.97
N LEU A 268 7.24 7.60 15.80
CA LEU A 268 6.28 7.14 16.79
C LEU A 268 6.95 6.62 18.07
N ILE A 269 8.08 5.92 17.95
CA ILE A 269 8.90 5.50 19.10
C ILE A 269 9.46 6.72 19.84
N ALA A 270 9.94 7.73 19.12
CA ALA A 270 10.45 8.96 19.72
C ALA A 270 9.36 9.75 20.49
N ARG A 271 8.08 9.56 20.14
CA ARG A 271 6.93 10.10 20.88
C ARG A 271 6.54 9.29 22.12
N GLY A 272 7.19 8.15 22.36
CA GLY A 272 6.99 7.30 23.54
C GLY A 272 6.10 6.08 23.34
N TRP A 273 5.65 5.80 22.11
CA TRP A 273 4.88 4.58 21.81
C TRP A 273 5.79 3.36 21.68
N LYS A 274 5.29 2.20 22.10
CA LYS A 274 5.97 0.92 21.83
C LYS A 274 5.61 0.48 20.42
N ILE A 275 6.52 -0.22 19.76
CA ILE A 275 6.32 -0.70 18.37
C ILE A 275 5.03 -1.52 18.22
N ASP A 276 4.73 -2.39 19.21
CA ASP A 276 3.56 -3.25 19.21
C ASP A 276 2.23 -2.48 19.33
N ASP A 277 2.25 -1.22 19.77
CA ASP A 277 1.05 -0.39 19.92
C ASP A 277 0.43 -0.03 18.57
N PHE A 278 1.23 -0.01 17.49
CA PHE A 278 0.81 0.47 16.17
C PHE A 278 1.25 -0.39 14.97
N VAL A 279 2.37 -1.12 15.04
CA VAL A 279 2.96 -1.78 13.85
C VAL A 279 2.01 -2.76 13.16
N ASN A 280 1.14 -3.42 13.94
CA ASN A 280 0.14 -4.38 13.45
C ASN A 280 -0.95 -3.74 12.55
N ARG A 281 -0.98 -2.41 12.43
CA ARG A 281 -1.92 -1.66 11.58
C ARG A 281 -1.24 -0.90 10.44
N LEU A 282 0.08 -0.88 10.36
CA LEU A 282 0.77 -0.32 9.20
C LEU A 282 0.57 -1.27 8.01
N ALA A 283 0.35 -0.71 6.82
CA ALA A 283 0.16 -1.45 5.58
C ALA A 283 1.13 -0.96 4.48
N PHE A 284 1.22 -1.74 3.40
CA PHE A 284 2.00 -1.51 2.20
C PHE A 284 1.10 -1.72 0.98
#